data_AF-A0A917VAN7-F1
#
_entry.id   AF-A0A917VAN7-F1
#
_cell.length_a   1.000
_cell.length_b   1.000
_cell.length_c   1.000
_cell.angle_alpha   90.00
_cell.angle_beta   90.00
_cell.angle_gamma   90.00
#
_symmetry.space_group_name_H-M   'P 1'
#
loop_
_entity.id
_entity.type
_entity.pdbx_description
1 polymer ?
#
loop_
_entity_poly.entity_id
_entity_poly.type
_entity_poly.pdbx_seq_one_letter_code
_entity_poly.pdbx_strand_id
1 'polypeptide(L)'
;MTSEFSESDPEAACVDLDDMTPEQLHAMIDRLEFTDDRVEIDLAPDDDADRVSGMWPRPVAIPDDLYVRAQLRASELNLSWSAYVRHVIEHDLATTHANENPHRSLPLMTREEGRR
;
A
#
# COMPACT_ATOMS: atom_id res chain seq x y z
N MET A 1 -42.92 -19.88 17.56
CA MET A 1 -42.17 -19.74 16.30
C MET A 1 -40.80 -19.23 16.66
N THR A 2 -39.88 -20.15 16.98
CA THR A 2 -38.47 -19.84 17.25
C THR A 2 -37.73 -19.91 15.92
N SER A 3 -37.24 -18.77 15.44
CA SER A 3 -36.39 -18.70 14.25
C SER A 3 -34.95 -18.89 14.71
N GLU A 4 -34.39 -20.06 14.47
CA GLU A 4 -32.97 -20.33 14.61
C GLU A 4 -32.25 -19.73 13.39
N PHE A 5 -31.60 -18.59 13.58
CA PHE A 5 -30.60 -18.09 12.65
C PHE A 5 -29.32 -18.86 12.97
N SER A 6 -28.96 -19.80 12.10
CA SER A 6 -27.71 -20.57 12.20
C SER A 6 -26.56 -19.64 11.80
N GLU A 7 -25.89 -19.11 12.81
CA GLU A 7 -24.64 -18.35 12.71
C GLU A 7 -23.58 -19.28 12.10
N SER A 8 -23.26 -19.08 10.82
CA SER A 8 -22.19 -19.81 10.14
C SER A 8 -20.89 -19.07 10.39
N ASP A 9 -19.99 -19.70 11.15
CA ASP A 9 -18.63 -19.24 11.44
C ASP A 9 -17.88 -18.79 10.17
N PRO A 10 -17.31 -17.57 10.13
CA PRO A 10 -16.40 -17.16 9.07
C PRO A 10 -14.95 -17.52 9.45
N GLU A 11 -14.64 -18.80 9.66
CA GLU A 11 -13.26 -19.25 9.43
C GLU A 11 -13.09 -19.38 7.92
N ALA A 12 -12.73 -18.27 7.28
CA ALA A 12 -12.04 -18.33 6.00
C ALA A 12 -10.70 -19.03 6.25
N ALA A 13 -10.73 -20.37 6.18
CA ALA A 13 -9.54 -21.19 6.18
C ALA A 13 -8.65 -20.68 5.04
N CYS A 14 -7.57 -19.99 5.39
CA CYS A 14 -6.46 -19.75 4.48
C CYS A 14 -5.88 -21.13 4.19
N VAL A 15 -6.31 -21.75 3.10
CA VAL A 15 -5.81 -23.05 2.66
C VAL A 15 -4.33 -22.85 2.35
N ASP A 16 -3.45 -23.47 3.14
CA ASP A 16 -2.02 -23.46 2.86
C ASP A 16 -1.78 -24.26 1.57
N LEU A 17 -1.35 -23.57 0.51
CA LEU A 17 -1.16 -24.17 -0.81
C LEU A 17 0.01 -25.17 -0.81
N ASP A 18 0.93 -25.06 0.15
CA ASP A 18 2.11 -25.92 0.27
C ASP A 18 1.77 -27.33 0.80
N ASP A 19 0.59 -27.52 1.40
CA ASP A 19 0.13 -28.80 1.96
C ASP A 19 -0.76 -29.61 1.01
N MET A 20 -1.06 -29.09 -0.19
CA MET A 20 -1.93 -29.78 -1.15
C MET A 20 -1.18 -30.72 -2.10
N THR A 21 -1.80 -31.86 -2.42
CA THR A 21 -1.26 -32.76 -3.45
C THR A 21 -1.48 -32.17 -4.85
N PRO A 22 -0.67 -32.57 -5.85
CA PRO A 22 -0.86 -32.13 -7.23
C PRO A 22 -2.28 -32.37 -7.77
N GLU A 23 -2.90 -33.49 -7.40
CA GLU A 23 -4.28 -33.82 -7.81
C GLU A 23 -5.32 -32.89 -7.19
N GLN A 24 -5.08 -32.44 -5.95
CA GLN A 24 -5.97 -31.50 -5.25
C GLN A 24 -5.87 -30.10 -5.87
N LEU A 25 -4.65 -29.66 -6.21
CA LEU A 25 -4.43 -28.40 -6.94
C LEU A 25 -5.12 -28.41 -8.31
N HIS A 26 -5.00 -29.50 -9.07
CA HIS A 26 -5.69 -29.64 -10.36
C HIS A 26 -7.21 -29.60 -10.20
N ALA A 27 -7.77 -30.30 -9.21
CA ALA A 27 -9.20 -30.29 -8.96
C ALA A 27 -9.73 -28.90 -8.52
N MET A 28 -8.89 -28.06 -7.91
CA MET A 28 -9.24 -26.67 -7.62
C MET A 28 -9.20 -25.79 -8.87
N ILE A 29 -8.16 -25.93 -9.69
CA ILE A 29 -8.02 -25.17 -10.94
C ILE A 29 -9.16 -25.50 -11.90
N ASP A 30 -9.56 -26.76 -11.99
CA ASP A 30 -10.67 -27.20 -12.86
C ASP A 30 -12.03 -26.62 -12.42
N ARG A 31 -12.15 -26.15 -11.18
CA ARG A 31 -13.36 -25.46 -10.68
C ARG A 31 -13.32 -23.95 -10.88
N LEU A 32 -12.17 -23.39 -11.28
CA LEU A 32 -12.05 -21.96 -11.54
C LEU A 32 -12.61 -21.65 -12.92
N GLU A 33 -13.69 -20.86 -12.96
CA GLU A 33 -14.15 -20.22 -14.17
C GLU A 33 -13.38 -18.90 -14.33
N PHE A 34 -12.44 -18.88 -15.27
CA PHE A 34 -11.77 -17.63 -15.66
C PHE A 34 -12.75 -16.79 -16.45
N THR A 35 -13.23 -15.71 -15.84
CA THR A 35 -13.98 -14.68 -16.54
C THR A 35 -12.99 -13.63 -17.07
N ASP A 36 -13.18 -13.18 -18.31
CA ASP A 36 -12.46 -12.01 -18.86
C ASP A 36 -13.00 -10.68 -18.27
N ASP A 37 -13.81 -10.76 -17.21
CA ASP A 37 -14.37 -9.61 -16.54
C ASP A 37 -13.28 -8.91 -15.73
N ARG A 38 -13.17 -7.60 -15.95
CA ARG A 38 -12.25 -6.76 -15.20
C ARG A 38 -12.66 -6.76 -13.73
N VAL A 39 -11.82 -7.29 -12.86
CA VAL A 39 -11.99 -7.15 -11.40
C VAL A 39 -11.79 -5.67 -11.06
N GLU A 40 -12.89 -4.97 -10.79
CA GLU A 40 -12.86 -3.62 -10.24
C GLU A 40 -12.52 -3.73 -8.75
N ILE A 41 -11.23 -3.64 -8.44
CA ILE A 41 -10.78 -3.40 -7.07
C ILE A 41 -11.01 -1.91 -6.81
N ASP A 42 -11.85 -1.59 -5.83
CA ASP A 42 -11.97 -0.23 -5.29
C ASP A 42 -10.64 0.14 -4.63
N LEU A 43 -9.71 0.64 -5.44
CA LEU A 43 -8.53 1.33 -4.96
C LEU A 43 -9.00 2.53 -4.14
N ALA A 44 -8.42 2.72 -2.96
CA ALA A 44 -8.75 3.85 -2.10
C ALA A 44 -8.68 5.15 -2.94
N PRO A 45 -9.70 6.02 -2.83
CA PRO A 45 -9.76 7.24 -3.64
C PRO A 45 -8.51 8.08 -3.43
N ASP A 46 -8.02 8.70 -4.52
CA ASP A 46 -6.96 9.71 -4.43
C ASP A 46 -7.37 10.74 -3.38
N ASP A 47 -6.61 10.79 -2.29
CA ASP A 47 -6.91 11.67 -1.17
C ASP A 47 -6.67 13.12 -1.60
N ASP A 48 -7.35 14.10 -1.00
CA ASP A 48 -7.17 15.52 -1.36
C ASP A 48 -5.69 15.98 -1.18
N ALA A 49 -4.91 15.20 -0.43
CA ALA A 49 -3.46 15.33 -0.29
C ALA A 49 -2.67 15.19 -1.61
N ASP A 50 -3.25 14.56 -2.64
CA ASP A 50 -2.63 14.40 -3.96
C ASP A 50 -2.94 15.58 -4.91
N ARG A 51 -3.85 16.47 -4.51
CA ARG A 51 -4.24 17.67 -5.27
C ARG A 51 -3.58 18.96 -4.78
N VAL A 52 -2.61 18.88 -3.87
CA VAL A 52 -1.91 20.05 -3.35
C VAL A 52 -1.09 20.71 -4.45
N SER A 53 -1.39 21.99 -4.73
CA SER A 53 -0.64 22.82 -5.68
C SER A 53 0.86 22.78 -5.37
N GLY A 54 1.68 22.43 -6.37
CA GLY A 54 3.14 22.37 -6.25
C GLY A 54 3.73 20.98 -5.99
N MET A 55 2.91 19.93 -5.86
CA MET A 55 3.41 18.55 -5.85
C MET A 55 3.69 18.05 -7.26
N TRP A 56 4.86 17.41 -7.44
CA TRP A 56 5.29 16.83 -8.71
C TRP A 56 5.47 15.33 -8.56
N PRO A 57 4.92 14.50 -9.47
CA PRO A 57 5.12 13.06 -9.41
C PRO A 57 6.60 12.73 -9.60
N ARG A 58 7.13 11.87 -8.73
CA ARG A 58 8.49 11.35 -8.81
C ARG A 58 8.45 9.82 -8.86
N PRO A 59 8.98 9.19 -9.91
CA PRO A 59 9.10 7.74 -9.94
C PRO A 59 10.16 7.29 -8.93
N VAL A 60 9.86 6.21 -8.22
CA VAL A 60 10.80 5.56 -7.30
C VAL A 60 10.79 4.07 -7.61
N ALA A 61 11.97 3.50 -7.83
CA ALA A 61 12.11 2.06 -7.94
C ALA A 61 12.15 1.46 -6.54
N ILE A 62 11.29 0.48 -6.29
CA ILE A 62 11.22 -0.26 -5.03
C ILE A 62 11.10 -1.75 -5.31
N PRO A 63 11.57 -2.63 -4.42
CA PRO A 63 11.34 -4.06 -4.53
C PRO A 63 9.84 -4.40 -4.50
N ASP A 64 9.42 -5.37 -5.31
CA ASP A 64 8.00 -5.75 -5.44
C ASP A 64 7.41 -6.23 -4.11
N ASP A 65 8.18 -7.00 -3.32
CA ASP A 65 7.74 -7.51 -2.02
C ASP A 65 7.49 -6.38 -1.00
N LEU A 66 8.29 -5.32 -1.08
CA LEU A 66 8.12 -4.15 -0.22
C LEU A 66 6.92 -3.33 -0.68
N TYR A 67 6.75 -3.16 -1.99
CA TYR A 67 5.61 -2.45 -2.56
C TYR A 67 4.28 -3.07 -2.12
N VAL A 68 4.14 -4.38 -2.27
CA VAL A 68 2.89 -5.10 -1.91
C VAL A 68 2.58 -4.93 -0.43
N ARG A 69 3.56 -5.14 0.45
CA ARG A 69 3.36 -4.98 1.90
C ARG A 69 3.00 -3.55 2.28
N ALA A 70 3.65 -2.57 1.67
CA ALA A 70 3.38 -1.16 1.90
C ALA A 70 1.99 -0.75 1.36
N GLN A 71 1.56 -1.31 0.23
CA GLN A 71 0.24 -1.06 -0.34
C GLN A 71 -0.88 -1.67 0.51
N LEU A 72 -0.70 -2.90 1.00
CA LEU A 72 -1.62 -3.50 1.97
C LEU A 72 -1.76 -2.63 3.22
N ARG A 73 -0.64 -2.15 3.76
CA ARG A 73 -0.64 -1.26 4.92
C ARG A 73 -1.32 0.08 4.64
N ALA A 74 -1.14 0.64 3.45
CA ALA A 74 -1.84 1.85 3.03
C ALA A 74 -3.35 1.63 3.00
N SER A 75 -3.82 0.49 2.46
CA SER A 75 -5.23 0.11 2.45
C SER A 75 -5.81 -0.08 3.84
N GLU A 76 -5.09 -0.74 4.76
CA GLU A 76 -5.51 -0.87 6.17
C GLU A 76 -5.71 0.48 6.86
N LEU A 77 -4.91 1.48 6.48
CA LEU A 77 -4.99 2.85 6.99
C LEU A 77 -5.95 3.73 6.18
N ASN A 78 -6.58 3.19 5.15
CA ASN A 78 -7.46 3.91 4.23
C ASN A 78 -6.79 5.12 3.57
N LEU A 79 -5.50 4.98 3.23
CA LEU A 79 -4.68 6.02 2.59
C LEU A 79 -4.38 5.66 1.14
N SER A 80 -4.25 6.68 0.28
CA SER A 80 -3.62 6.50 -1.04
C SER A 80 -2.14 6.11 -0.87
N TRP A 81 -1.56 5.51 -1.92
CA TRP A 81 -0.14 5.14 -1.92
C TRP A 81 0.78 6.34 -1.62
N SER A 82 0.55 7.46 -2.31
CA SER A 82 1.31 8.70 -2.13
C SER A 82 1.10 9.31 -0.75
N ALA A 83 -0.12 9.25 -0.20
CA ALA A 83 -0.40 9.69 1.18
C ALA A 83 0.35 8.82 2.21
N TYR A 84 0.35 7.50 2.03
CA TYR A 84 1.08 6.58 2.90
C TYR A 84 2.60 6.82 2.85
N VAL A 85 3.19 6.94 1.65
CA VAL A 85 4.63 7.22 1.49
C VAL A 85 4.98 8.55 2.16
N ARG A 86 4.17 9.60 1.98
CA ARG A 86 4.38 10.90 2.62
C ARG A 86 4.32 10.79 4.15
N HIS A 87 3.32 10.09 4.68
CA HIS A 87 3.17 9.87 6.12
C HIS A 87 4.39 9.16 6.71
N VAL A 88 4.89 8.11 6.06
CA VAL A 88 6.09 7.40 6.52
C VAL A 88 7.32 8.31 6.54
N ILE A 89 7.53 9.11 5.49
CA ILE A 89 8.65 10.06 5.42
C ILE A 89 8.53 11.13 6.50
N GLU A 90 7.35 11.73 6.66
CA GLU A 90 7.12 12.76 7.67
C GLU A 90 7.32 12.22 9.09
N HIS A 91 6.84 11.00 9.36
CA HIS A 91 7.04 10.33 10.62
C HIS A 91 8.53 10.04 10.87
N ASP A 92 9.26 9.51 9.88
CA ASP A 92 10.70 9.24 9.97
C ASP A 92 11.52 10.52 10.21
N LEU A 93 11.18 11.61 9.52
CA LEU A 93 11.80 12.91 9.74
C LEU A 93 11.51 13.43 11.15
N ALA A 94 10.26 13.29 11.63
CA ALA A 94 9.88 13.70 12.96
C ALA A 94 10.61 12.90 14.05
N THR A 95 10.76 11.58 13.90
CA THR A 95 11.45 10.73 14.88
C THR A 95 12.96 10.90 14.83
N THR A 96 13.54 11.07 13.65
CA THR A 96 14.99 11.28 13.47
C THR A 96 15.42 12.65 13.98
N HIS A 97 14.68 13.71 13.64
CA HIS A 97 14.99 15.07 14.08
C HIS A 97 14.49 15.40 15.50
N ALA A 98 13.64 14.57 16.11
CA ALA A 98 13.33 14.71 17.53
C ALA A 98 14.58 14.48 18.43
N ASN A 99 15.58 13.75 17.93
CA ASN A 99 16.84 13.49 18.64
C ASN A 99 18.03 14.35 18.14
N GLU A 100 17.90 15.05 17.02
CA GLU A 100 18.94 15.92 16.47
C GLU A 100 18.51 17.40 16.49
N ASN A 101 19.24 18.16 17.31
CA ASN A 101 19.25 19.62 17.45
C ASN A 101 18.77 20.40 16.19
N PRO A 102 17.80 21.33 16.28
CA PRO A 102 17.16 22.02 15.13
C PRO A 102 18.05 22.99 14.33
N HIS A 103 19.38 22.86 14.41
CA HIS A 103 20.36 23.75 13.79
C HIS A 103 21.35 23.05 12.86
N ARG A 104 20.91 22.01 12.13
CA ARG A 104 21.66 21.57 10.94
C ARG A 104 20.93 22.00 9.68
N SER A 105 20.92 23.32 9.47
CA SER A 105 20.63 23.92 8.18
C SER A 105 21.53 23.26 7.13
N LEU A 106 20.94 22.46 6.24
CA LEU A 106 21.62 22.08 5.01
C LEU A 106 21.99 23.40 4.31
N PRO A 107 23.24 23.57 3.88
CA PRO A 107 23.60 24.76 3.12
C PRO A 107 22.75 24.75 1.86
N LEU A 108 21.81 25.69 1.77
CA LEU A 108 21.22 26.08 0.50
C LEU A 108 22.38 26.51 -0.38
N MET A 109 22.88 25.60 -1.22
CA MET A 109 23.72 26.00 -2.33
C MET A 109 22.84 26.84 -3.23
N THR A 110 22.87 28.15 -3.00
CA THR A 110 22.37 29.13 -3.94
C THR A 110 23.15 28.90 -5.24
N ARG A 111 22.46 28.29 -6.21
CA ARG A 111 22.90 28.26 -7.59
C ARG A 111 22.72 29.68 -8.12
N GLU A 112 23.57 30.61 -7.68
CA GLU A 112 23.81 31.82 -8.45
C GLU A 112 24.65 31.41 -9.65
N GLU A 113 23.89 31.22 -10.73
CA GLU A 113 24.35 30.99 -12.07
C GLU A 113 25.34 32.09 -12.47
N GLY A 114 26.54 31.65 -12.83
CA GLY A 114 27.35 32.40 -13.78
C GLY A 114 26.53 32.62 -15.04
N ARG A 115 26.09 33.87 -15.25
CA ARG A 115 25.62 34.33 -16.54
C ARG A 115 25.91 35.82 -16.73
N ARG A 116 27.03 36.03 -17.44
CA ARG A 116 27.46 37.21 -18.21
C ARG A 116 28.13 38.34 -17.46
#